data_AF-A0AAW1KXN1-F1
#
_entry.id   AF-A0AAW1KXN1-F1
#
_cell.length_a   1.000
_cell.length_b   1.000
_cell.length_c   1.000
_cell.angle_alpha   90.00
_cell.angle_beta   90.00
_cell.angle_gamma   90.00
#
_symmetry.space_group_name_H-M   'P 1'
#
loop_
_entity.id
_entity.type
_entity.pdbx_description
1 polymer ?
#
loop_
_entity_poly.entity_id
_entity_poly.type
_entity_poly.pdbx_seq_one_letter_code
_entity_poly.pdbx_strand_id
1 'polypeptide(L)'
;MRNLKFKEFRDSLKSSRFFLGSNKVMQIALGRSASDEIKPGLHKISKFLRGDSGLFLTNLSEEDVKKVFDEFEVYDFARTGSLVTEQVELKEGPLSEFSHEMEPFLRKQGMPVRLNKGAVELIADFVVCEVGKPLSPESARILRLLNMKQAMFKLHLVCKLSGDDFEVYREGLEESDIESS
;
A
#
# COMPACT_ATOMS: atom_id res chain seq x y z
N MET A 1 -2.03 3.70 4.01
CA MET A 1 -3.36 3.29 3.53
C MET A 1 -4.34 4.48 3.56
N ARG A 2 -5.12 4.72 2.49
CA ARG A 2 -6.30 5.61 2.59
C ARG A 2 -7.44 4.84 3.27
N ASN A 3 -8.02 5.40 4.35
CA ASN A 3 -9.05 4.74 5.14
C ASN A 3 -10.26 4.20 4.34
N LEU A 4 -10.58 4.80 3.19
CA LEU A 4 -11.76 4.44 2.40
C LEU A 4 -11.66 3.06 1.74
N LYS A 5 -10.55 2.74 1.06
CA LYS A 5 -10.40 1.47 0.31
C LYS A 5 -10.38 0.26 1.22
N PHE A 6 -9.78 0.42 2.38
CA PHE A 6 -9.77 -0.64 3.39
C PHE A 6 -11.10 -0.76 4.12
N LYS A 7 -11.87 0.34 4.26
CA LYS A 7 -13.25 0.26 4.72
C LYS A 7 -14.11 -0.54 3.74
N GLU A 8 -14.01 -0.29 2.43
CA GLU A 8 -14.70 -1.07 1.40
C GLU A 8 -14.34 -2.56 1.49
N PHE A 9 -13.05 -2.87 1.69
CA PHE A 9 -12.59 -4.25 1.88
C PHE A 9 -13.20 -4.92 3.13
N ARG A 10 -13.20 -4.23 4.27
CA ARG A 10 -13.86 -4.71 5.49
C ARG A 10 -15.36 -4.94 5.28
N ASP A 11 -16.02 -4.04 4.57
CA ASP A 11 -17.45 -4.11 4.30
C ASP A 11 -17.80 -5.28 3.35
N SER A 12 -16.87 -5.67 2.47
CA SER A 12 -17.02 -6.86 1.62
C SER A 12 -16.99 -8.17 2.42
N LEU A 13 -16.27 -8.20 3.55
CA LEU A 13 -16.08 -9.36 4.41
C LEU A 13 -17.02 -9.35 5.63
N LYS A 14 -18.34 -9.34 5.38
CA LYS A 14 -19.37 -9.17 6.43
C LYS A 14 -19.33 -10.20 7.57
N SER A 15 -18.91 -11.43 7.29
CA SER A 15 -18.76 -12.52 8.27
C SER A 15 -17.44 -12.47 9.04
N SER A 16 -16.53 -11.58 8.66
CA SER A 16 -15.19 -11.47 9.22
C SER A 16 -14.99 -10.14 9.94
N ARG A 17 -14.01 -10.10 10.84
CA ARG A 17 -13.70 -8.92 11.64
C ARG A 17 -12.21 -8.65 11.62
N PHE A 18 -11.86 -7.39 11.33
CA PHE A 18 -10.50 -6.88 11.44
C PHE A 18 -10.36 -6.07 12.72
N PHE A 19 -9.41 -6.45 13.56
CA PHE A 19 -8.98 -5.66 14.72
C PHE A 19 -7.63 -5.04 14.39
N LEU A 20 -7.63 -3.72 14.23
CA LEU A 20 -6.42 -2.92 14.13
C LEU A 20 -6.31 -2.06 15.39
N GLY A 21 -5.13 -2.00 15.98
CA GLY A 21 -4.89 -1.24 17.19
C GLY A 21 -3.43 -1.29 17.59
N SER A 22 -3.13 -0.86 18.82
CA SER A 22 -1.78 -0.98 19.35
C SER A 22 -1.39 -2.44 19.47
N ASN A 23 -0.30 -2.83 18.81
CA ASN A 23 0.28 -4.18 18.88
C ASN A 23 0.43 -4.64 20.33
N LYS A 24 0.91 -3.76 21.21
CA LYS A 24 1.11 -4.08 22.64
C LYS A 24 -0.20 -4.48 23.32
N VAL A 25 -1.31 -3.82 23.01
CA VAL A 25 -2.63 -4.12 23.58
C VAL A 25 -3.16 -5.45 23.05
N MET A 26 -3.05 -5.68 21.74
CA MET A 26 -3.48 -6.94 21.13
C MET A 26 -2.66 -8.13 21.64
N GLN A 27 -1.35 -7.96 21.83
CA GLN A 27 -0.47 -8.97 22.41
C GLN A 27 -0.87 -9.33 23.85
N ILE A 28 -1.26 -8.34 24.66
CA ILE A 28 -1.75 -8.58 26.02
C ILE A 28 -3.09 -9.32 25.97
N ALA A 29 -4.00 -8.93 25.07
CA ALA A 29 -5.31 -9.55 24.94
C ALA A 29 -5.24 -11.04 24.52
N LEU A 30 -4.24 -11.41 23.71
CA LEU A 30 -4.01 -12.79 23.28
C LEU A 30 -3.21 -13.63 24.31
N GLY A 31 -2.44 -12.97 25.17
CA GLY A 31 -1.46 -13.61 26.05
C GLY A 31 -0.04 -13.53 25.48
N ARG A 32 0.93 -13.18 26.32
CA ARG A 32 2.36 -13.12 25.95
C ARG A 32 3.09 -14.44 26.20
N SER A 33 2.52 -15.29 27.03
CA SER A 33 3.06 -16.59 27.43
C SER A 33 1.95 -17.64 27.39
N ALA A 34 2.32 -18.92 27.39
CA ALA A 34 1.36 -20.03 27.49
C ALA A 34 0.59 -20.03 28.82
N SER A 35 1.07 -19.32 29.85
CA SER A 35 0.39 -19.20 31.14
C SER A 35 -0.70 -18.12 31.14
N ASP A 36 -0.59 -17.14 30.24
CA ASP A 36 -1.50 -15.99 30.15
C ASP A 36 -2.50 -16.11 28.99
N GLU A 37 -2.46 -17.21 28.22
CA GLU A 37 -3.30 -17.37 27.05
C GLU A 37 -4.70 -17.90 27.38
N ILE A 38 -5.71 -17.30 26.75
CA ILE A 38 -7.11 -17.70 26.93
C ILE A 38 -7.40 -19.03 26.23
N LYS A 39 -6.67 -19.31 25.15
CA LYS A 39 -6.74 -20.57 24.39
C LYS A 39 -5.33 -21.02 24.05
N PRO A 40 -5.10 -22.35 24.02
CA PRO A 40 -3.81 -22.91 23.61
C PRO A 40 -3.32 -22.33 22.28
N GLY A 41 -2.06 -21.90 22.26
CA GLY A 41 -1.39 -21.42 21.04
C GLY A 41 -1.65 -19.97 20.65
N LEU A 42 -2.51 -19.21 21.34
CA LEU A 42 -2.70 -17.77 21.06
C LEU A 42 -1.43 -16.95 21.32
N HIS A 43 -0.62 -17.34 22.31
CA HIS A 43 0.65 -16.69 22.59
C HIS A 43 1.65 -16.82 21.41
N LYS A 44 1.42 -17.73 20.46
CA LYS A 44 2.23 -17.83 19.24
C LYS A 44 1.93 -16.67 18.30
N ILE A 45 0.66 -16.31 18.10
CA ILE A 45 0.24 -15.17 17.27
C ILE A 45 0.79 -13.86 17.82
N SER A 46 0.78 -13.67 19.15
CA SER A 46 1.23 -12.42 19.76
C SER A 46 2.69 -12.06 19.42
N LYS A 47 3.55 -13.06 19.18
CA LYS A 47 4.94 -12.85 18.75
C LYS A 47 5.06 -12.19 17.37
N PHE A 48 4.07 -12.38 16.50
CA PHE A 48 4.03 -11.85 15.13
C PHE A 48 3.34 -10.49 15.01
N LEU A 49 2.69 -9.99 16.07
CA LEU A 49 2.09 -8.65 16.09
C LEU A 49 3.15 -7.55 16.21
N ARG A 50 3.77 -7.18 15.09
CA ARG A 50 4.81 -6.14 14.99
C ARG A 50 4.57 -5.24 13.77
N GLY A 51 5.08 -4.01 13.81
CA GLY A 51 4.88 -3.03 12.72
C GLY A 51 3.39 -2.75 12.43
N ASP A 52 3.05 -2.59 11.16
CA ASP A 52 1.68 -2.39 10.68
C ASP A 52 0.90 -3.71 10.59
N SER A 53 0.71 -4.37 11.73
CA SER A 53 -0.01 -5.64 11.86
C SER A 53 -1.41 -5.50 12.44
N GLY A 54 -2.26 -6.49 12.18
CA GLY A 54 -3.63 -6.56 12.69
C GLY A 54 -4.13 -7.98 12.81
N LEU A 55 -5.22 -8.17 13.54
CA LEU A 55 -5.90 -9.46 13.66
C LEU A 55 -7.07 -9.55 12.69
N PHE A 56 -7.16 -10.66 12.00
CA PHE A 56 -8.28 -11.00 11.13
C PHE A 56 -8.94 -12.27 11.65
N LEU A 57 -10.18 -12.13 12.13
CA LEU A 57 -10.98 -13.26 12.60
C LEU A 57 -12.08 -13.53 11.59
N THR A 58 -12.19 -14.78 11.15
CA THR A 58 -13.12 -15.17 10.09
C THR A 58 -13.57 -16.60 10.27
N ASN A 59 -14.74 -16.90 9.71
CA ASN A 59 -15.28 -18.26 9.56
C ASN A 59 -15.09 -18.80 8.13
N LEU A 60 -14.35 -18.08 7.27
CA LEU A 60 -14.05 -18.51 5.91
C LEU A 60 -13.04 -19.68 5.92
N SER A 61 -13.08 -20.48 4.85
CA SER A 61 -12.07 -21.51 4.62
C SER A 61 -10.71 -20.89 4.35
N GLU A 62 -9.63 -21.62 4.61
CA GLU A 62 -8.27 -21.15 4.34
C GLU A 62 -8.07 -20.76 2.87
N GLU A 63 -8.64 -21.54 1.95
CA GLU A 63 -8.56 -21.30 0.51
C GLU A 63 -9.22 -19.97 0.13
N ASP A 64 -10.39 -19.68 0.70
CA ASP A 64 -11.10 -18.43 0.44
C ASP A 64 -10.34 -17.23 1.04
N VAL A 65 -9.76 -17.39 2.24
CA VAL A 65 -8.95 -16.33 2.86
C VAL A 65 -7.72 -16.02 2.01
N LYS A 66 -6.99 -17.04 1.54
CA LYS A 66 -5.84 -16.86 0.65
C LYS A 66 -6.24 -16.15 -0.63
N LYS A 67 -7.31 -16.58 -1.30
CA LYS A 67 -7.83 -15.94 -2.52
C LYS A 67 -8.17 -14.47 -2.30
N VAL A 68 -8.95 -14.16 -1.26
CA VAL A 68 -9.37 -12.78 -0.96
C VAL A 68 -8.17 -11.87 -0.68
N PHE A 69 -7.16 -12.35 0.03
CA PHE A 69 -5.96 -11.55 0.35
C PHE A 69 -5.03 -11.41 -0.86
N ASP A 70 -4.93 -12.42 -1.71
CA ASP A 70 -4.12 -12.36 -2.93
C ASP A 70 -4.75 -11.45 -3.99
N GLU A 71 -6.08 -11.46 -4.13
CA GLU A 71 -6.83 -10.57 -5.02
C GLU A 71 -6.89 -9.13 -4.51
N PHE A 72 -6.71 -8.91 -3.20
CA PHE A 72 -6.77 -7.58 -2.61
C PHE A 72 -5.48 -6.79 -2.85
N GLU A 73 -5.43 -6.14 -4.01
CA GLU A 73 -4.39 -5.19 -4.38
C GLU A 73 -5.00 -3.82 -4.66
N VAL A 74 -4.59 -2.82 -3.87
CA VAL A 74 -5.04 -1.44 -4.04
C VAL A 74 -3.90 -0.60 -4.55
N TYR A 75 -4.00 -0.23 -5.81
CA TYR A 75 -3.12 0.76 -6.41
C TYR A 75 -3.51 2.16 -5.92
N ASP A 76 -2.52 2.88 -5.40
CA ASP A 76 -2.62 4.22 -4.84
C ASP A 76 -1.53 5.12 -5.47
N PHE A 77 -1.73 6.43 -5.41
CA PHE A 77 -0.71 7.39 -5.80
C PHE A 77 0.39 7.39 -4.74
N ALA A 78 1.62 7.18 -5.19
CA ALA A 78 2.78 7.26 -4.31
C ALA A 78 2.83 8.62 -3.60
N ARG A 79 3.23 8.59 -2.33
CA ARG A 79 3.41 9.82 -1.53
C ARG A 79 4.78 10.40 -1.88
N THR A 80 4.91 11.71 -1.74
CA THR A 80 6.22 12.37 -1.79
C THR A 80 7.16 11.68 -0.78
N GLY A 81 8.37 11.37 -1.22
CA GLY A 81 9.38 10.65 -0.45
C GLY A 81 9.26 9.12 -0.47
N SER A 82 8.18 8.54 -0.99
CA SER A 82 8.10 7.09 -1.19
C SER A 82 9.08 6.65 -2.28
N LEU A 83 9.68 5.47 -2.13
CA LEU A 83 10.50 4.87 -3.17
C LEU A 83 9.63 4.50 -4.37
N VAL A 84 10.11 4.87 -5.56
CA VAL A 84 9.44 4.59 -6.83
C VAL A 84 9.62 3.12 -7.19
N THR A 85 8.51 2.46 -7.53
CA THR A 85 8.48 1.03 -7.88
C THR A 85 8.70 0.78 -9.37
N GLU A 86 8.29 1.72 -10.22
CA GLU A 86 8.41 1.63 -11.67
C GLU A 86 8.91 2.96 -12.26
N GLN A 87 9.82 2.89 -13.24
CA GLN A 87 10.29 4.07 -13.95
C GLN A 87 9.19 4.57 -14.90
N VAL A 88 8.88 5.86 -14.82
CA VAL A 88 7.92 6.51 -15.71
C VAL A 88 8.65 7.57 -16.53
N GLU A 89 8.65 7.37 -17.83
CA GLU A 89 9.25 8.27 -18.81
C GLU A 89 8.19 8.66 -19.85
N LEU A 90 8.11 9.95 -20.14
CA LEU A 90 7.27 10.49 -21.21
C LEU A 90 8.15 10.82 -22.41
N LYS A 91 7.74 10.38 -23.59
CA LYS A 91 8.42 10.68 -24.85
C LYS A 91 8.03 12.04 -25.40
N GLU A 92 8.95 12.66 -26.13
CA GLU A 92 8.70 13.88 -26.90
C GLU A 92 7.45 13.74 -27.77
N GLY A 93 6.62 14.78 -27.80
CA GLY A 93 5.41 14.81 -28.62
C GLY A 93 4.17 15.35 -27.92
N PRO A 94 3.00 15.33 -28.59
CA PRO A 94 1.77 15.92 -28.08
C PRO A 94 1.19 15.12 -26.90
N LEU A 95 0.93 15.80 -25.79
CA LEU A 95 0.29 15.27 -24.60
C LEU A 95 -1.21 15.55 -24.65
N SER A 96 -1.95 14.72 -25.39
CA SER A 96 -3.41 14.85 -25.54
C SER A 96 -4.20 14.65 -24.24
N GLU A 97 -3.55 14.11 -23.21
CA GLU A 97 -4.13 13.85 -21.89
C GLU A 97 -4.31 15.14 -21.07
N PHE A 98 -3.61 16.22 -21.43
CA PHE A 98 -3.64 17.48 -20.71
C PHE A 98 -4.37 18.58 -21.47
N SER A 99 -5.22 19.32 -20.77
CA SER A 99 -5.84 20.55 -21.29
C SER A 99 -4.79 21.66 -21.46
N HIS A 100 -5.00 22.54 -22.45
CA HIS A 100 -4.16 23.71 -22.70
C HIS A 100 -3.97 24.63 -21.47
N GLU A 101 -4.97 24.69 -20.59
CA GLU A 101 -4.93 25.45 -19.34
C GLU A 101 -3.91 24.89 -18.33
N MET A 102 -3.56 23.60 -18.44
CA MET A 102 -2.62 22.92 -17.56
C MET A 102 -1.16 23.16 -17.95
N GLU A 103 -0.89 23.66 -19.15
CA GLU A 103 0.46 23.97 -19.64
C GLU A 103 1.31 24.76 -18.63
N PRO A 104 0.90 25.94 -18.13
CA PRO A 104 1.68 26.70 -17.16
C PRO A 104 1.93 25.93 -15.86
N PHE A 105 0.98 25.07 -15.45
CA PHE A 105 1.14 24.24 -14.27
C PHE A 105 2.18 23.14 -14.47
N LEU A 106 2.14 22.44 -15.61
CA LEU A 106 3.09 21.39 -15.98
C LEU A 106 4.51 21.95 -16.12
N ARG A 107 4.67 23.12 -16.76
CA ARG A 107 5.95 23.84 -16.82
C ARG A 107 6.48 24.17 -15.41
N LYS A 108 5.61 24.58 -14.49
CA LYS A 108 5.98 24.84 -13.09
C LYS A 108 6.38 23.57 -12.33
N GLN A 109 5.89 22.39 -12.73
CA GLN A 109 6.35 21.11 -12.17
C GLN A 109 7.66 20.61 -12.81
N GLY A 110 8.29 21.40 -13.69
CA GLY A 110 9.56 21.07 -14.32
C GLY A 110 9.45 20.30 -15.63
N MET A 111 8.24 20.08 -16.17
CA MET A 111 8.09 19.43 -17.47
C MET A 111 8.47 20.37 -18.61
N PRO A 112 9.30 19.94 -19.58
CA PRO A 112 9.65 20.72 -20.75
C PRO A 112 8.49 20.75 -21.76
N VAL A 113 7.45 21.54 -21.48
CA VAL A 113 6.23 21.63 -22.31
C VAL A 113 6.08 22.97 -23.03
N ARG A 114 5.45 22.92 -24.20
CA ARG A 114 5.08 24.06 -25.03
C ARG A 114 3.62 23.95 -25.45
N LEU A 115 2.95 25.09 -25.61
CA LEU A 115 1.64 25.14 -26.25
C LEU A 115 1.83 25.25 -27.77
N ASN A 116 1.38 24.25 -28.53
CA ASN A 116 1.42 24.23 -29.99
C ASN A 116 -0.01 24.10 -30.53
N LYS A 117 -0.51 25.14 -31.21
CA LYS A 117 -1.87 25.21 -31.78
C LYS A 117 -3.00 24.81 -30.81
N GLY A 118 -2.84 25.13 -29.53
CA GLY A 118 -3.82 24.80 -28.48
C GLY A 118 -3.69 23.39 -27.88
N ALA A 119 -2.69 22.60 -28.28
CA ALA A 119 -2.32 21.34 -27.65
C ALA A 119 -1.04 21.50 -26.81
N VAL A 120 -0.96 20.80 -25.68
CA VAL A 120 0.27 20.72 -24.88
C VAL A 120 1.20 19.71 -25.55
N GLU A 121 2.44 20.09 -25.81
CA GLU A 121 3.46 19.26 -26.45
C GLU A 121 4.71 19.23 -25.59
N LEU A 122 5.24 18.04 -25.35
CA LEU A 122 6.52 17.84 -24.67
C LEU A 122 7.65 18.06 -25.68
N ILE A 123 8.59 18.93 -25.34
CA ILE A 123 9.68 19.40 -26.22
C ILE A 123 10.84 18.38 -26.27
N ALA A 124 10.98 17.55 -25.25
CA ALA A 124 12.02 16.53 -25.14
C ALA A 124 11.55 15.43 -24.19
N ASP A 125 12.13 14.23 -24.33
CA ASP A 125 11.90 13.13 -23.39
C ASP A 125 12.09 13.59 -21.93
N PHE A 126 11.13 13.25 -21.07
CA PHE A 126 11.10 13.66 -19.68
C PHE A 126 10.87 12.46 -18.77
N VAL A 127 11.86 12.18 -17.91
CA VAL A 127 11.75 11.15 -16.88
C VAL A 127 11.00 11.73 -15.68
N VAL A 128 9.80 11.24 -15.44
CA VAL A 128 8.96 11.69 -14.31
C VAL A 128 9.51 11.11 -13.00
N CYS A 129 9.85 9.83 -12.98
CA CYS A 129 10.44 9.16 -11.82
C CYS A 129 11.24 7.92 -12.22
N GLU A 130 12.25 7.58 -11.42
CA GLU A 130 13.13 6.41 -11.64
C GLU A 130 13.01 5.42 -10.48
N VAL A 131 13.11 4.13 -10.78
CA VAL A 131 13.01 3.04 -9.79
C VAL A 131 14.04 3.23 -8.68
N GLY A 132 13.61 3.07 -7.43
CA GLY A 132 14.48 3.12 -6.25
C GLY A 132 14.86 4.53 -5.78
N LYS A 133 14.45 5.59 -6.50
CA LYS A 133 14.62 6.97 -6.03
C LYS A 133 13.39 7.46 -5.23
N PRO A 134 13.56 8.36 -4.25
CA PRO A 134 12.45 8.96 -3.55
C PRO A 134 11.66 9.89 -4.49
N LEU A 135 10.33 9.77 -4.47
CA LEU A 135 9.46 10.55 -5.33
C LEU A 135 9.41 12.03 -4.92
N SER A 136 9.73 12.94 -5.85
CA SER A 136 9.60 14.39 -5.64
C SER A 136 8.12 14.84 -5.58
N PRO A 137 7.79 15.97 -4.94
CA PRO A 137 6.41 16.47 -4.90
C PRO A 137 5.88 16.87 -6.28
N GLU A 138 6.74 17.35 -7.19
CA GLU A 138 6.44 17.66 -8.57
C GLU A 138 6.09 16.37 -9.35
N SER A 139 6.95 15.35 -9.29
CA SER A 139 6.72 14.06 -9.93
C SER A 139 5.45 13.38 -9.40
N ALA A 140 5.18 13.46 -8.10
CA ALA A 140 3.95 12.92 -7.50
C ALA A 140 2.68 13.59 -8.05
N ARG A 141 2.73 14.89 -8.36
CA ARG A 141 1.61 15.61 -8.99
C ARG A 141 1.44 15.19 -10.44
N ILE A 142 2.54 15.07 -11.20
CA ILE A 142 2.50 14.62 -12.60
C ILE A 142 1.91 13.22 -12.70
N LEU A 143 2.38 12.26 -11.88
CA LEU A 143 1.84 10.91 -11.82
C LEU A 143 0.34 10.87 -11.50
N ARG A 144 -0.13 11.78 -10.62
CA ARG A 144 -1.57 11.92 -10.32
C ARG A 144 -2.37 12.39 -11.54
N LEU A 145 -1.83 13.34 -12.31
CA LEU A 145 -2.48 13.85 -13.52
C LEU A 145 -2.52 12.79 -14.63
N LEU A 146 -1.44 12.01 -14.77
CA LEU A 146 -1.37 10.86 -15.68
C LEU A 146 -2.20 9.64 -15.19
N ASN A 147 -2.83 9.74 -14.02
CA ASN A 147 -3.54 8.65 -13.36
C ASN A 147 -2.68 7.38 -13.15
N MET A 148 -1.35 7.54 -13.08
CA MET A 148 -0.39 6.46 -12.85
C MET A 148 -0.19 6.24 -11.36
N LYS A 149 -0.55 5.03 -10.90
CA LYS A 149 -0.51 4.67 -9.49
C LYS A 149 0.75 3.87 -9.18
N GLN A 150 1.68 4.50 -8.49
CA GLN A 150 3.03 3.98 -8.22
C GLN A 150 3.19 3.33 -6.84
N ALA A 151 2.12 3.27 -6.03
CA ALA A 151 2.12 2.58 -4.75
C ALA A 151 1.11 1.44 -4.76
N MET A 152 1.59 0.20 -4.62
CA MET A 152 0.74 -0.96 -4.42
C MET A 152 0.58 -1.20 -2.92
N PHE A 153 -0.66 -1.23 -2.45
CA PHE A 153 -1.00 -1.68 -1.12
C PHE A 153 -1.55 -3.10 -1.19
N LYS A 154 -0.87 -4.04 -0.52
CA LYS A 154 -1.29 -5.43 -0.39
C LYS A 154 -1.30 -5.82 1.08
N LEU A 155 -2.27 -6.65 1.47
CA LEU A 155 -2.29 -7.27 2.79
C LEU A 155 -1.60 -8.63 2.70
N HIS A 156 -0.81 -8.95 3.72
CA HIS A 156 -0.08 -10.21 3.76
C HIS A 156 -0.53 -11.04 4.95
N LEU A 157 -0.84 -12.30 4.69
CA LEU A 157 -1.08 -13.28 5.74
C LEU A 157 0.28 -13.67 6.34
N VAL A 158 0.42 -13.47 7.66
CA VAL A 158 1.67 -13.77 8.38
C VAL A 158 1.60 -15.13 9.04
N CYS A 159 0.54 -15.37 9.81
CA CYS A 159 0.28 -16.64 10.47
C CYS A 159 -1.23 -16.90 10.61
N LYS A 160 -1.57 -18.16 10.84
CA LYS A 160 -2.93 -18.66 11.06
C LYS A 160 -2.96 -19.49 12.35
N LEU A 161 -4.09 -19.44 13.04
CA LEU A 161 -4.43 -20.41 14.08
C LEU A 161 -5.86 -20.87 13.84
N SER A 162 -6.04 -22.18 13.65
CA SER A 162 -7.34 -22.82 13.49
C SER A 162 -7.46 -23.99 14.46
N GLY A 163 -8.28 -23.84 15.50
CA GLY A 163 -8.26 -24.78 16.62
C GLY A 163 -6.88 -24.78 17.29
N ASP A 164 -6.22 -25.95 17.29
CA ASP A 164 -4.85 -26.12 17.78
C ASP A 164 -3.78 -26.10 16.67
N ASP A 165 -4.20 -25.99 15.41
CA ASP A 165 -3.32 -25.95 14.25
C ASP A 165 -2.78 -24.54 14.02
N PHE A 166 -1.47 -24.37 14.23
CA PHE A 166 -0.78 -23.10 14.01
C PHE A 166 0.14 -23.22 12.81
N GLU A 167 -0.08 -22.36 11.82
CA GLU A 167 0.70 -22.32 10.59
C GLU A 167 1.28 -20.92 10.38
N VAL A 168 2.52 -20.86 9.92
CA VAL A 168 3.20 -19.60 9.59
C VAL A 168 3.37 -19.53 8.08
N TYR A 169 2.85 -18.47 7.48
CA TYR A 169 2.97 -18.21 6.04
C TYR A 169 4.17 -17.33 5.70
N ARG A 170 4.57 -16.46 6.63
CA ARG A 170 5.76 -15.61 6.51
C ARG A 170 6.54 -15.58 7.82
N GLU A 171 7.67 -16.27 7.83
CA GLU A 171 8.68 -16.12 8.87
C GLU A 171 9.55 -14.91 8.52
N GLY A 172 9.53 -13.87 9.36
CA GLY A 172 10.32 -12.66 9.14
C GLY A 172 9.50 -11.50 8.58
N LEU A 173 8.86 -10.75 9.47
CA LEU A 173 8.78 -9.31 9.25
C LEU A 173 10.17 -8.78 9.62
N GLU A 174 11.08 -8.71 8.65
CA GLU A 174 12.33 -7.97 8.80
C GLU A 174 12.03 -6.55 9.28
N GLU A 175 12.92 -6.03 10.13
CA GLU A 175 12.87 -4.70 10.71
C GLU A 175 12.64 -3.66 9.62
N SER A 176 11.40 -3.20 9.46
CA SER A 176 11.14 -1.93 8.82
C SER A 176 11.30 -0.87 9.89
N ASP A 177 12.53 -0.37 9.99
CA ASP A 177 12.85 0.88 10.64
C ASP A 177 11.96 1.99 10.05
N ILE A 178 10.86 2.26 10.75
CA ILE A 178 10.23 3.56 10.72
C ILE A 178 10.39 4.09 12.13
N GLU A 179 11.56 4.67 12.37
CA GLU A 179 11.77 5.59 13.48
C GLU A 179 10.57 6.54 13.54
N SER A 180 9.82 6.39 14.62
CA SER A 180 8.84 7.38 15.03
C SER A 180 9.62 8.61 15.50
N SER A 181 9.40 9.75 14.84
CA SER A 181 9.55 11.06 15.46
C SER A 181 8.16 11.63 15.72
#